data_AF-A0A7S0UG91-F1
#
_entry.id   AF-A0A7S0UG91-F1
#
_cell.length_a   1.000
_cell.length_b   1.000
_cell.length_c   1.000
_cell.angle_alpha   90.00
_cell.angle_beta   90.00
_cell.angle_gamma   90.00
#
_symmetry.space_group_name_H-M   'P 1'
#
loop_
_entity.id
_entity.type
_entity.pdbx_description
1 polymer ?
#
loop_
_entity_poly.entity_id
_entity_poly.type
_entity_poly.pdbx_seq_one_letter_code
_entity_poly.pdbx_strand_id
1 'polypeptide(L)'
;NAEAEYKPKWGTSEDDGLSVAALSLSSLGYGLSPLSKEIILSEAEALSTNNKYSKDVLLHGKTDPSNIKITCNGIDFNGSAGQLDIPEGIFFTAIGGLPLFSSKDLAPTTASSGWLSFSRPLDSAHVIHTEPPKDSWDQRIEVVCARSKCHLGHYFGPTEGYCINASALRFLPSNPTTIHSGGTVPEHTLPLGSRPVSWRSLESDITPTRNRDELPPSHRVLKTVLETYGRYEKIALGCGCFWHVEAALRNLQGVVATETSYAGGHTKAPTYKAVCEGNTGHAEVVSVVYDPQLLPTNVLIDCFLAMHDPTKVRAHGKHALDTGQYRSCIFVENDETYRVAKECLEACREQLGKELSTDIRNVSEKQQQQIIDATKGAFGHGWCWKAEDRHQRHDERIRGAASIILPAIDWLKEYGRRTPSTIGGSIESSLDLD
;
A
#
# COMPACT_ATOMS: atom_id res chain seq x y z
N ASN A 1 27.61 -11.63 -14.35
CA ASN A 1 28.96 -12.28 -14.27
C ASN A 1 28.83 -13.66 -13.62
N ALA A 2 29.94 -14.36 -13.33
CA ALA A 2 29.93 -15.70 -12.73
C ALA A 2 29.35 -15.73 -11.29
N GLU A 3 29.26 -14.58 -10.63
CA GLU A 3 28.51 -14.39 -9.37
C GLU A 3 27.04 -13.98 -9.60
N ALA A 4 26.60 -13.86 -10.85
CA ALA A 4 25.25 -13.49 -11.32
C ALA A 4 24.62 -12.25 -10.68
N GLU A 5 25.41 -11.18 -10.59
CA GLU A 5 24.93 -9.80 -10.60
C GLU A 5 24.63 -9.38 -12.06
N TYR A 6 23.53 -8.65 -12.27
CA TYR A 6 23.38 -7.84 -13.48
C TYR A 6 24.34 -6.67 -13.34
N LYS A 7 25.47 -6.73 -14.04
CA LYS A 7 26.27 -5.54 -14.28
C LYS A 7 25.57 -4.79 -15.40
N PRO A 8 25.16 -3.52 -15.18
CA PRO A 8 24.82 -2.67 -16.31
C PRO A 8 26.00 -2.74 -17.29
N LYS A 9 25.71 -2.57 -18.58
CA LYS A 9 26.72 -2.72 -19.63
C LYS A 9 28.00 -1.93 -19.30
N TRP A 10 27.89 -0.91 -18.42
CA TRP A 10 28.97 -0.07 -17.92
C TRP A 10 28.66 0.55 -16.53
N GLY A 11 29.70 0.91 -15.75
CA GLY A 11 29.61 1.58 -14.43
C GLY A 11 29.50 0.65 -13.21
N THR A 12 29.85 1.15 -12.01
CA THR A 12 29.66 0.48 -10.70
C THR A 12 28.65 1.25 -9.86
N SER A 13 27.63 0.56 -9.31
CA SER A 13 26.80 1.14 -8.25
C SER A 13 27.60 1.12 -6.95
N GLU A 14 27.92 2.29 -6.41
CA GLU A 14 28.46 2.39 -5.06
C GLU A 14 27.40 1.90 -4.07
N ASP A 15 27.78 0.90 -3.27
CA ASP A 15 26.97 0.30 -2.24
C ASP A 15 27.04 1.20 -1.01
N ASP A 16 26.16 2.19 -0.95
CA ASP A 16 25.99 3.04 0.22
C ASP A 16 25.33 2.19 1.32
N GLY A 17 26.14 1.69 2.25
CA GLY A 17 25.75 0.86 3.39
C GLY A 17 24.64 1.48 4.26
N LEU A 18 23.40 1.36 3.79
CA LEU A 18 22.19 1.75 4.50
C LEU A 18 21.90 0.73 5.60
N SER A 19 21.94 1.20 6.85
CA SER A 19 21.47 0.42 7.99
C SER A 19 20.03 -0.05 7.75
N VAL A 20 19.76 -1.30 8.10
CA VAL A 20 18.51 -2.06 7.89
C VAL A 20 17.27 -1.44 8.60
N ALA A 21 17.39 -0.27 9.23
CA ALA A 21 16.40 0.27 10.18
C ALA A 21 15.24 1.08 9.55
N ALA A 22 15.30 1.47 8.27
CA ALA A 22 14.22 2.22 7.62
C ALA A 22 14.02 1.79 6.16
N LEU A 23 12.79 1.40 5.80
CA LEU A 23 12.45 1.14 4.41
C LEU A 23 12.56 2.45 3.60
N SER A 24 13.44 2.46 2.59
CA SER A 24 13.45 3.52 1.58
C SER A 24 12.16 3.39 0.76
N LEU A 25 11.33 4.43 0.75
CA LEU A 25 10.03 4.42 0.07
C LEU A 25 9.98 5.47 -1.03
N SER A 26 9.28 5.14 -2.11
CA SER A 26 8.86 6.12 -3.11
C SER A 26 7.74 7.02 -2.58
N SER A 27 7.41 8.09 -3.31
CA SER A 27 6.28 8.96 -2.94
C SER A 27 4.95 8.21 -2.96
N LEU A 28 4.85 7.17 -3.81
CA LEU A 28 3.71 6.27 -3.90
C LEU A 28 3.69 5.18 -2.80
N GLY A 29 4.66 5.19 -1.88
CA GLY A 29 4.73 4.28 -0.74
C GLY A 29 5.17 2.85 -1.07
N TYR A 30 5.96 2.69 -2.13
CA TYR A 30 6.56 1.41 -2.50
C TYR A 30 7.99 1.30 -1.95
N GLY A 31 8.36 0.13 -1.43
CA GLY A 31 9.75 -0.17 -1.04
C GLY A 31 10.74 0.00 -2.20
N LEU A 32 11.89 0.59 -1.97
CA LEU A 32 12.94 0.78 -2.98
C LEU A 32 14.21 -0.02 -2.65
N SER A 33 14.23 -0.72 -1.52
CA SER A 33 15.32 -1.62 -1.15
C SER A 33 15.60 -2.62 -2.27
N PRO A 34 16.87 -2.80 -2.67
CA PRO A 34 17.24 -3.77 -3.70
C PRO A 34 16.76 -5.18 -3.36
N LEU A 35 16.25 -5.91 -4.35
CA LEU A 35 15.90 -7.32 -4.18
C LEU A 35 17.16 -8.19 -4.15
N SER A 36 17.11 -9.28 -3.39
CA SER A 36 18.15 -10.31 -3.49
C SER A 36 18.11 -10.98 -4.86
N LYS A 37 19.28 -11.47 -5.27
CA LYS A 37 19.44 -12.20 -6.52
C LYS A 37 18.53 -13.42 -6.60
N GLU A 38 18.35 -14.14 -5.50
CA GLU A 38 17.51 -15.33 -5.41
C GLU A 38 16.06 -14.99 -5.72
N ILE A 39 15.55 -13.88 -5.19
CA ILE A 39 14.20 -13.38 -5.48
C ILE A 39 14.08 -13.02 -6.96
N ILE A 40 15.05 -12.26 -7.50
CA ILE A 40 15.05 -11.86 -8.92
C ILE A 40 15.00 -13.07 -9.84
N LEU A 41 15.86 -14.07 -9.61
CA LEU A 41 15.93 -15.27 -10.44
C LEU A 41 14.68 -16.14 -10.30
N SER A 42 14.13 -16.24 -9.09
CA SER A 42 12.87 -16.96 -8.84
C SER A 42 11.69 -16.31 -9.58
N GLU A 43 11.56 -14.98 -9.51
CA GLU A 43 10.51 -14.26 -10.22
C GLU A 43 10.70 -14.36 -11.75
N ALA A 44 11.95 -14.25 -12.23
CA ALA A 44 12.25 -14.38 -13.66
C ALA A 44 11.87 -15.75 -14.23
N GLU A 45 12.06 -16.83 -13.46
CA GLU A 45 11.68 -18.17 -13.89
C GLU A 45 10.17 -18.30 -14.11
N ALA A 46 9.38 -17.67 -13.23
CA ALA A 46 7.92 -17.64 -13.32
C ALA A 46 7.38 -16.86 -14.53
N LEU A 47 8.18 -15.99 -15.16
CA LEU A 47 7.77 -15.21 -16.36
C LEU A 47 7.81 -16.00 -17.66
N SER A 48 8.56 -17.10 -17.71
CA SER A 48 8.87 -17.84 -18.93
C SER A 48 7.65 -18.47 -19.61
N THR A 49 6.50 -18.51 -18.93
CA THR A 49 5.28 -19.19 -19.36
C THR A 49 4.44 -18.38 -20.35
N ASN A 50 4.50 -17.04 -20.31
CA ASN A 50 3.57 -16.18 -21.05
C ASN A 50 4.23 -15.31 -22.12
N ASN A 51 5.52 -14.98 -21.97
CA ASN A 51 6.28 -14.26 -23.00
C ASN A 51 7.75 -14.66 -22.96
N LYS A 52 8.22 -15.33 -24.02
CA LYS A 52 9.58 -15.88 -24.13
C LYS A 52 10.70 -14.84 -24.13
N TYR A 53 10.40 -13.57 -24.41
CA TYR A 53 11.40 -12.50 -24.44
C TYR A 53 11.67 -11.90 -23.06
N SER A 54 10.74 -12.05 -22.10
CA SER A 54 10.81 -11.36 -20.80
C SER A 54 12.13 -11.56 -20.07
N LYS A 55 12.58 -12.82 -19.96
CA LYS A 55 13.82 -13.17 -19.24
C LYS A 55 15.06 -12.57 -19.91
N ASP A 56 15.12 -12.65 -21.24
CA ASP A 56 16.17 -12.09 -22.07
C ASP A 56 16.25 -10.56 -21.97
N VAL A 57 15.09 -9.88 -21.97
CA VAL A 57 15.02 -8.43 -21.84
C VAL A 57 15.43 -7.99 -20.44
N LEU A 58 14.85 -8.60 -19.40
CA LEU A 58 15.02 -8.17 -18.00
C LEU A 58 16.42 -8.49 -17.45
N LEU A 59 16.97 -9.67 -17.77
CA LEU A 59 18.23 -10.16 -17.19
C LEU A 59 19.44 -10.00 -18.11
N HIS A 60 19.23 -9.89 -19.42
CA HIS A 60 20.32 -9.87 -20.41
C HIS A 60 20.34 -8.60 -21.26
N GLY A 61 19.49 -7.60 -20.95
CA GLY A 61 19.49 -6.31 -21.62
C GLY A 61 19.11 -6.39 -23.10
N LYS A 62 18.40 -7.44 -23.53
CA LYS A 62 17.90 -7.53 -24.90
C LYS A 62 16.75 -6.54 -25.11
N THR A 63 16.38 -6.33 -26.37
CA THR A 63 15.24 -5.52 -26.78
C THR A 63 14.20 -6.42 -27.44
N ASP A 64 12.92 -6.18 -27.15
CA ASP A 64 11.80 -6.85 -27.81
C ASP A 64 11.89 -6.66 -29.33
N PRO A 65 11.48 -7.65 -30.13
CA PRO A 65 11.27 -7.42 -31.55
C PRO A 65 10.24 -6.30 -31.77
N SER A 66 10.54 -5.43 -32.73
CA SER A 66 9.67 -4.30 -33.07
C SER A 66 8.25 -4.77 -33.44
N ASN A 67 7.24 -4.01 -33.00
CA ASN A 67 5.81 -4.19 -33.24
C ASN A 67 5.14 -5.40 -32.55
N ILE A 68 5.82 -6.14 -31.67
CA ILE A 68 5.16 -7.20 -30.90
C ILE A 68 4.32 -6.60 -29.76
N LYS A 69 4.90 -5.73 -28.92
CA LYS A 69 4.20 -5.00 -27.82
C LYS A 69 3.30 -5.88 -26.92
N ILE A 70 3.70 -7.13 -26.66
CA ILE A 70 2.98 -8.04 -25.76
C ILE A 70 3.64 -7.99 -24.39
N THR A 71 2.85 -7.77 -23.34
CA THR A 71 3.33 -7.74 -21.95
C THR A 71 3.72 -9.11 -21.42
N CYS A 72 4.44 -9.17 -20.29
CA CYS A 72 4.83 -10.44 -19.68
C CYS A 72 3.63 -11.28 -19.23
N ASN A 73 2.48 -10.65 -19.00
CA ASN A 73 1.20 -11.33 -18.70
C ASN A 73 0.29 -11.48 -19.92
N GLY A 74 0.83 -11.35 -21.13
CA GLY A 74 0.13 -11.72 -22.37
C GLY A 74 -0.82 -10.66 -22.95
N ILE A 75 -0.87 -9.46 -22.39
CA ILE A 75 -1.72 -8.38 -22.91
C ILE A 75 -1.06 -7.79 -24.14
N ASP A 76 -1.79 -7.83 -25.26
CA ASP A 76 -1.34 -7.39 -26.57
C ASP A 76 -1.71 -5.92 -26.83
N PHE A 77 -0.71 -5.10 -27.10
CA PHE A 77 -0.86 -3.70 -27.51
C PHE A 77 -0.45 -3.47 -28.98
N ASN A 78 -0.33 -4.56 -29.75
CA ASN A 78 -0.13 -4.49 -31.19
C ASN A 78 -1.40 -3.97 -31.88
N GLY A 79 -1.24 -3.14 -32.90
CA GLY A 79 -2.37 -2.56 -33.63
C GLY A 79 -3.14 -1.44 -32.91
N SER A 80 -2.82 -1.10 -31.65
CA SER A 80 -3.35 0.09 -30.97
C SER A 80 -2.74 1.36 -31.60
N ALA A 81 -3.19 1.69 -32.81
CA ALA A 81 -2.72 2.80 -33.63
C ALA A 81 -3.17 4.18 -33.12
N GLY A 82 -3.82 4.24 -31.95
CA GLY A 82 -4.13 5.46 -31.22
C GLY A 82 -4.44 5.14 -29.76
N GLN A 83 -4.13 6.08 -28.85
CA GLN A 83 -4.44 5.98 -27.41
C GLN A 83 -5.91 5.62 -27.09
N LEU A 84 -6.83 5.77 -28.06
CA LEU A 84 -8.28 5.66 -27.87
C LEU A 84 -8.78 4.23 -27.58
N ASP A 85 -8.05 3.19 -28.01
CA ASP A 85 -8.47 1.80 -27.82
C ASP A 85 -7.71 1.08 -26.69
N ILE A 86 -6.91 1.82 -25.92
CA ILE A 86 -6.08 1.25 -24.86
C ILE A 86 -6.85 1.30 -23.53
N PRO A 87 -7.06 0.15 -22.85
CA PRO A 87 -7.73 0.16 -21.56
C PRO A 87 -6.98 1.03 -20.55
N GLU A 88 -7.73 1.72 -19.69
CA GLU A 88 -7.14 2.39 -18.55
C GLU A 88 -6.47 1.37 -17.64
N GLY A 89 -5.23 1.62 -17.22
CA GLY A 89 -4.49 0.69 -16.37
C GLY A 89 -3.08 1.14 -16.06
N ILE A 90 -2.38 0.31 -15.29
CA ILE A 90 -1.01 0.54 -14.85
C ILE A 90 -0.09 -0.56 -15.38
N PHE A 91 1.08 -0.14 -15.86
CA PHE A 91 2.21 -0.99 -16.19
C PHE A 91 3.14 -1.08 -14.98
N PHE A 92 3.28 -2.27 -14.42
CA PHE A 92 4.25 -2.60 -13.38
C PHE A 92 5.48 -3.24 -14.01
N THR A 93 6.65 -3.15 -13.39
CA THR A 93 7.77 -4.01 -13.76
C THR A 93 7.39 -5.48 -13.53
N ALA A 94 7.78 -6.35 -14.45
CA ALA A 94 7.53 -7.78 -14.36
C ALA A 94 8.25 -8.45 -13.17
N ILE A 95 9.44 -7.93 -12.82
CA ILE A 95 10.23 -8.36 -11.64
C ILE A 95 10.26 -7.21 -10.63
N GLY A 96 9.94 -7.52 -9.38
CA GLY A 96 9.93 -6.61 -8.24
C GLY A 96 8.71 -5.71 -8.13
N GLY A 97 7.84 -5.68 -9.13
CA GLY A 97 6.48 -5.16 -9.03
C GLY A 97 6.30 -3.65 -8.83
N LEU A 98 7.29 -2.77 -9.00
CA LEU A 98 7.07 -1.32 -8.97
C LEU A 98 6.11 -0.84 -10.08
N PRO A 99 5.14 0.06 -9.81
CA PRO A 99 4.31 0.66 -10.85
C PRO A 99 5.13 1.70 -11.63
N LEU A 100 5.32 1.50 -12.93
CA LEU A 100 6.20 2.33 -13.74
C LEU A 100 5.43 3.40 -14.51
N PHE A 101 4.38 3.02 -15.23
CA PHE A 101 3.68 3.91 -16.15
C PHE A 101 2.17 3.72 -16.09
N SER A 102 1.41 4.78 -16.33
CA SER A 102 -0.03 4.69 -16.60
C SER A 102 -0.28 4.62 -18.10
N SER A 103 -1.34 3.93 -18.54
CA SER A 103 -1.78 4.03 -19.94
C SER A 103 -2.19 5.46 -20.32
N LYS A 104 -2.50 6.33 -19.34
CA LYS A 104 -2.71 7.77 -19.55
C LYS A 104 -1.44 8.53 -19.95
N ASP A 105 -0.26 8.01 -19.64
CA ASP A 105 1.02 8.64 -19.95
C ASP A 105 1.67 8.07 -21.22
N LEU A 106 0.98 7.18 -21.96
CA LEU A 106 1.44 6.69 -23.26
C LEU A 106 1.68 7.84 -24.23
N ALA A 107 2.83 7.88 -24.88
CA ALA A 107 3.16 8.88 -25.87
C ALA A 107 2.49 8.56 -27.21
N PRO A 108 2.12 9.57 -28.03
CA PRO A 108 1.58 9.35 -29.37
C PRO A 108 2.51 8.52 -30.27
N THR A 109 3.81 8.60 -30.03
CA THR A 109 4.84 7.79 -30.71
C THR A 109 4.69 6.29 -30.47
N THR A 110 3.93 5.85 -29.46
CA THR A 110 3.62 4.42 -29.24
C THR A 110 3.04 3.77 -30.49
N ALA A 111 2.25 4.49 -31.30
CA ALA A 111 1.68 3.93 -32.52
C ALA A 111 2.75 3.65 -33.60
N SER A 112 3.85 4.41 -33.62
CA SER A 112 4.85 4.39 -34.70
C SER A 112 6.25 3.91 -34.30
N SER A 113 6.60 3.91 -33.01
CA SER A 113 7.96 3.62 -32.51
C SER A 113 8.33 2.14 -32.56
N GLY A 114 7.34 1.25 -32.67
CA GLY A 114 7.53 -0.20 -32.60
C GLY A 114 7.54 -0.78 -31.18
N TRP A 115 7.63 0.06 -30.14
CA TRP A 115 7.57 -0.32 -28.72
C TRP A 115 6.52 0.50 -27.98
N LEU A 116 6.33 0.23 -26.68
CA LEU A 116 5.51 1.10 -25.84
C LEU A 116 6.32 2.35 -25.49
N SER A 117 5.74 3.52 -25.75
CA SER A 117 6.40 4.79 -25.48
C SER A 117 5.63 5.57 -24.41
N PHE A 118 6.33 6.18 -23.46
CA PHE A 118 5.71 6.91 -22.36
C PHE A 118 6.36 8.28 -22.18
N SER A 119 5.55 9.27 -21.81
CA SER A 119 6.03 10.64 -21.58
C SER A 119 6.74 10.80 -20.24
N ARG A 120 6.33 10.05 -19.21
CA ARG A 120 6.88 10.12 -17.85
C ARG A 120 6.55 8.87 -17.03
N PRO A 121 7.37 8.52 -16.02
CA PRO A 121 7.02 7.50 -15.04
C PRO A 121 5.97 8.02 -14.04
N LEU A 122 5.30 7.09 -13.35
CA LEU A 122 4.40 7.37 -12.23
C LEU A 122 5.14 8.01 -11.04
N ASP A 123 6.34 7.52 -10.76
CA ASP A 123 7.26 8.08 -9.77
C ASP A 123 8.68 7.99 -10.33
N SER A 124 9.42 9.10 -10.31
CA SER A 124 10.80 9.13 -10.80
C SER A 124 11.72 8.22 -10.00
N ALA A 125 11.41 7.93 -8.73
CA ALA A 125 12.16 7.00 -7.90
C ALA A 125 11.97 5.53 -8.30
N HIS A 126 11.03 5.20 -9.20
CA HIS A 126 10.82 3.82 -9.65
C HIS A 126 11.72 3.41 -10.82
N VAL A 127 12.37 4.37 -11.47
CA VAL A 127 13.26 4.15 -12.62
C VAL A 127 14.65 4.71 -12.34
N ILE A 128 15.67 4.05 -12.86
CA ILE A 128 17.05 4.55 -12.84
C ILE A 128 17.51 4.70 -14.29
N HIS A 129 18.07 5.86 -14.60
CA HIS A 129 18.74 6.13 -15.87
C HIS A 129 20.20 5.73 -15.76
N THR A 130 20.66 4.86 -16.65
CA THR A 130 22.06 4.44 -16.72
C THR A 130 22.65 4.94 -18.03
N GLU A 131 23.57 5.89 -17.94
CA GLU A 131 24.26 6.43 -19.11
C GLU A 131 25.31 5.45 -19.63
N PRO A 132 25.45 5.30 -20.96
CA PRO A 132 26.56 4.55 -21.53
C PRO A 132 27.87 5.35 -21.45
N PRO A 133 29.03 4.69 -21.45
CA PRO A 133 30.33 5.29 -21.60
C PRO A 133 30.42 6.08 -22.89
N LYS A 134 31.23 7.11 -22.84
CA LYS A 134 31.43 8.04 -23.94
C LYS A 134 31.96 7.36 -25.21
N ASP A 135 32.64 6.23 -25.08
CA ASP A 135 33.22 5.44 -26.17
C ASP A 135 32.33 4.28 -26.64
N SER A 136 31.15 4.07 -26.02
CA SER A 136 30.18 3.08 -26.47
C SER A 136 29.65 3.41 -27.87
N TRP A 137 29.54 2.42 -28.74
CA TRP A 137 28.86 2.58 -30.03
C TRP A 137 27.35 2.80 -29.87
N ASP A 138 26.79 2.39 -28.73
CA ASP A 138 25.39 2.58 -28.35
C ASP A 138 25.32 3.66 -27.28
N GLN A 139 24.80 4.83 -27.65
CA GLN A 139 24.71 6.02 -26.79
C GLN A 139 23.32 6.18 -26.16
N ARG A 140 22.46 5.16 -26.23
CA ARG A 140 21.13 5.21 -25.62
C ARG A 140 21.25 5.10 -24.09
N ILE A 141 20.46 5.91 -23.38
CA ILE A 141 20.36 5.87 -21.91
C ILE A 141 19.47 4.70 -21.54
N GLU A 142 20.01 3.72 -20.80
CA GLU A 142 19.21 2.58 -20.32
C GLU A 142 18.28 3.00 -19.18
N VAL A 143 17.09 2.43 -19.17
CA VAL A 143 16.12 2.56 -18.09
C VAL A 143 16.05 1.22 -17.39
N VAL A 144 16.37 1.20 -16.09
CA VAL A 144 16.31 0.01 -15.25
C VAL A 144 15.34 0.21 -14.09
N CYS A 145 14.77 -0.88 -13.58
CA CYS A 145 13.89 -0.85 -12.41
C CYS A 145 14.70 -0.44 -11.17
N ALA A 146 14.21 0.52 -10.39
CA ALA A 146 14.93 0.98 -9.20
C ALA A 146 15.11 -0.10 -8.13
N ARG A 147 14.16 -1.04 -8.03
CA ARG A 147 14.14 -2.10 -7.02
C ARG A 147 14.87 -3.37 -7.45
N SER A 148 14.57 -3.89 -8.64
CA SER A 148 15.17 -5.15 -9.13
C SER A 148 16.46 -4.95 -9.92
N LYS A 149 16.76 -3.71 -10.34
CA LYS A 149 17.87 -3.37 -11.26
C LYS A 149 17.80 -4.05 -12.64
N CYS A 150 16.71 -4.76 -12.95
CA CYS A 150 16.49 -5.37 -14.26
C CYS A 150 16.28 -4.31 -15.34
N HIS A 151 16.73 -4.62 -16.55
CA HIS A 151 16.57 -3.74 -17.72
C HIS A 151 15.11 -3.67 -18.17
N LEU A 152 14.65 -2.45 -18.47
CA LEU A 152 13.28 -2.17 -18.92
C LEU A 152 13.25 -1.68 -20.37
N GLY A 153 14.18 -0.81 -20.74
CA GLY A 153 14.23 -0.18 -22.05
C GLY A 153 15.16 1.02 -22.05
N HIS A 154 14.79 2.09 -22.74
CA HIS A 154 15.66 3.24 -22.95
C HIS A 154 14.91 4.57 -22.79
N TYR A 155 15.66 5.62 -22.46
CA TYR A 155 15.19 6.99 -22.38
C TYR A 155 15.86 7.83 -23.47
N PHE A 156 15.04 8.58 -24.21
CA PHE A 156 15.46 9.39 -25.38
C PHE A 156 15.32 10.90 -25.13
N GLY A 157 15.31 11.31 -23.86
CA GLY A 157 15.19 12.70 -23.48
C GLY A 157 13.73 13.18 -23.36
N PRO A 158 13.52 14.47 -23.03
CA PRO A 158 12.21 14.98 -22.65
C PRO A 158 11.20 15.03 -23.81
N THR A 159 11.69 15.06 -25.06
CA THR A 159 10.86 15.13 -26.26
C THR A 159 10.31 13.77 -26.67
N GLU A 160 11.18 12.75 -26.68
CA GLU A 160 10.83 11.40 -27.13
C GLU A 160 10.35 10.51 -25.98
N GLY A 161 10.81 10.79 -24.76
CA GLY A 161 10.41 10.11 -23.54
C GLY A 161 11.05 8.72 -23.39
N TYR A 162 10.26 7.80 -22.85
CA TYR A 162 10.66 6.44 -22.50
C TYR A 162 10.20 5.49 -23.59
N CYS A 163 11.08 4.61 -24.04
CA CYS A 163 10.77 3.52 -24.97
C CYS A 163 11.04 2.20 -24.26
N ILE A 164 9.97 1.50 -23.88
CA ILE A 164 10.03 0.39 -22.92
C ILE A 164 9.58 -0.90 -23.60
N ASN A 165 10.30 -1.98 -23.29
CA ASN A 165 9.96 -3.32 -23.74
C ASN A 165 8.67 -3.78 -23.07
N ALA A 166 7.68 -4.20 -23.85
CA ALA A 166 6.42 -4.67 -23.29
C ALA A 166 6.65 -5.94 -22.48
N SER A 167 7.56 -6.83 -22.91
CA SER A 167 7.88 -8.07 -22.17
C SER A 167 8.51 -7.84 -20.80
N ALA A 168 9.03 -6.62 -20.53
CA ALA A 168 9.52 -6.22 -19.21
C ALA A 168 8.39 -5.74 -18.27
N LEU A 169 7.17 -5.60 -18.78
CA LEU A 169 6.04 -5.01 -18.08
C LEU A 169 4.94 -6.04 -17.83
N ARG A 170 4.27 -5.89 -16.69
CA ARG A 170 2.97 -6.49 -16.39
C ARG A 170 1.91 -5.40 -16.46
N PHE A 171 0.85 -5.60 -17.22
CA PHE A 171 -0.24 -4.63 -17.29
C PHE A 171 -1.46 -5.09 -16.48
N LEU A 172 -2.00 -4.20 -15.64
CA LEU A 172 -3.26 -4.40 -14.92
C LEU A 172 -4.27 -3.30 -15.30
N PRO A 173 -5.42 -3.63 -15.91
CA PRO A 173 -6.44 -2.65 -16.27
C PRO A 173 -7.23 -2.23 -15.04
N SER A 174 -7.67 -0.97 -14.97
CA SER A 174 -8.52 -0.47 -13.87
C SER A 174 -9.87 -1.22 -13.79
N ASN A 175 -10.37 -1.70 -14.94
CA ASN A 175 -11.54 -2.57 -15.04
C ASN A 175 -11.15 -3.93 -15.65
N PRO A 176 -11.23 -5.05 -14.90
CA PRO A 176 -10.81 -6.38 -15.36
C PRO A 176 -11.53 -6.90 -16.61
N THR A 177 -12.74 -6.38 -16.89
CA THR A 177 -13.57 -6.81 -18.03
C THR A 177 -13.18 -6.18 -19.37
N THR A 178 -12.27 -5.21 -19.36
CA THR A 178 -11.89 -4.44 -20.57
C THR A 178 -10.88 -5.15 -21.48
N ILE A 179 -10.31 -6.28 -21.07
CA ILE A 179 -9.35 -7.04 -21.86
C ILE A 179 -10.08 -8.12 -22.65
N HIS A 180 -10.29 -7.88 -23.95
CA HIS A 180 -10.95 -8.83 -24.86
C HIS A 180 -9.98 -9.83 -25.52
N SER A 181 -8.67 -9.58 -25.45
CA SER A 181 -7.62 -10.35 -26.13
C SER A 181 -6.55 -10.78 -25.14
N GLY A 182 -6.41 -12.08 -24.84
CA GLY A 182 -5.21 -12.60 -24.17
C GLY A 182 -5.29 -12.95 -22.68
N GLY A 183 -6.49 -13.07 -22.11
CA GLY A 183 -6.70 -13.67 -20.78
C GLY A 183 -7.23 -12.69 -19.73
N THR A 184 -8.12 -13.16 -18.88
CA THR A 184 -8.57 -12.42 -17.70
C THR A 184 -7.46 -12.43 -16.65
N VAL A 185 -7.07 -11.26 -16.15
CA VAL A 185 -6.28 -11.19 -14.91
C VAL A 185 -7.28 -11.38 -13.77
N PRO A 186 -7.23 -12.48 -13.00
CA PRO A 186 -8.20 -12.69 -11.93
C PRO A 186 -8.10 -11.57 -10.89
N GLU A 187 -9.23 -11.15 -10.33
CA GLU A 187 -9.24 -10.22 -9.20
C GLU A 187 -8.37 -10.77 -8.06
N HIS A 188 -7.86 -9.86 -7.23
CA HIS A 188 -7.04 -10.22 -6.08
C HIS A 188 -5.70 -10.93 -6.36
N THR A 189 -5.11 -10.72 -7.54
CA THR A 189 -3.83 -11.33 -7.96
C THR A 189 -2.67 -10.34 -8.00
N LEU A 190 -2.77 -9.20 -7.31
CA LEU A 190 -1.68 -8.22 -7.24
C LEU A 190 -0.40 -8.90 -6.68
N PRO A 191 0.69 -9.00 -7.47
CA PRO A 191 1.92 -9.66 -7.01
C PRO A 191 2.47 -8.98 -5.76
N LEU A 192 3.14 -9.72 -4.87
CA LEU A 192 3.64 -9.21 -3.59
C LEU A 192 4.47 -7.92 -3.75
N GLY A 193 5.37 -7.87 -4.73
CA GLY A 193 6.16 -6.67 -5.03
C GLY A 193 5.33 -5.47 -5.52
N SER A 194 4.14 -5.70 -6.05
CA SER A 194 3.22 -4.66 -6.53
C SER A 194 2.29 -4.10 -5.46
N ARG A 195 2.48 -4.50 -4.21
CA ARG A 195 1.69 -4.03 -3.07
C ARG A 195 2.45 -2.88 -2.40
N PRO A 196 1.87 -1.66 -2.32
CA PRO A 196 2.49 -0.58 -1.58
C PRO A 196 2.46 -0.91 -0.08
N VAL A 197 3.47 -0.44 0.65
CA VAL A 197 3.50 -0.55 2.12
C VAL A 197 2.87 0.67 2.80
N SER A 198 2.45 1.67 2.01
CA SER A 198 1.67 2.85 2.43
C SER A 198 1.03 3.51 1.21
N TRP A 199 -0.14 4.14 1.34
CA TRP A 199 -0.79 4.93 0.29
C TRP A 199 -0.44 6.42 0.34
N ARG A 200 0.71 6.80 0.94
CA ARG A 200 1.17 8.20 1.15
C ARG A 200 0.58 9.24 0.19
N SER A 201 0.98 9.22 -1.09
CA SER A 201 0.54 10.17 -2.13
C SER A 201 -0.66 9.71 -2.96
N LEU A 202 -1.31 8.61 -2.57
CA LEU A 202 -2.58 8.11 -3.10
C LEU A 202 -3.78 8.46 -2.22
N GLU A 203 -3.53 8.98 -1.01
CA GLU A 203 -4.55 9.62 -0.19
C GLU A 203 -4.75 11.08 -0.68
N SER A 204 -5.99 11.48 -0.94
CA SER A 204 -6.38 12.80 -1.47
C SER A 204 -5.99 13.98 -0.57
N ASP A 205 -5.63 13.72 0.68
CA ASP A 205 -5.76 14.70 1.77
C ASP A 205 -4.50 15.57 2.00
N ILE A 206 -3.54 15.63 1.05
CA ILE A 206 -2.21 16.26 1.30
C ILE A 206 -1.67 17.23 0.23
N THR A 207 -2.47 17.84 -0.65
CA THR A 207 -1.94 18.93 -1.48
C THR A 207 -2.44 20.31 -1.03
N PRO A 208 -1.55 21.26 -0.65
CA PRO A 208 -1.91 22.63 -0.32
C PRO A 208 -2.17 23.49 -1.58
N THR A 209 -2.72 22.90 -2.63
CA THR A 209 -3.05 23.60 -3.89
C THR A 209 -4.55 23.74 -4.06
N ARG A 210 -4.96 24.81 -4.74
CA ARG A 210 -6.34 25.34 -4.86
C ARG A 210 -7.41 24.39 -5.44
N ASN A 211 -7.04 23.19 -5.89
CA ASN A 211 -7.94 22.10 -6.27
C ASN A 211 -7.63 20.91 -5.37
N ARG A 212 -8.31 20.85 -4.21
CA ARG A 212 -7.95 20.01 -3.06
C ARG A 212 -8.45 18.56 -3.14
N ASP A 213 -9.17 18.18 -4.20
CA ASP A 213 -9.97 16.95 -4.20
C ASP A 213 -9.63 15.94 -5.33
N GLU A 214 -8.62 16.17 -6.16
CA GLU A 214 -8.28 15.23 -7.24
C GLU A 214 -6.80 14.87 -7.30
N LEU A 215 -6.50 13.60 -7.04
CA LEU A 215 -5.23 12.97 -7.39
C LEU A 215 -4.91 13.19 -8.89
N PRO A 216 -3.63 13.28 -9.29
CA PRO A 216 -3.26 13.25 -10.70
C PRO A 216 -3.96 12.09 -11.43
N PRO A 217 -4.38 12.25 -12.70
CA PRO A 217 -5.12 11.21 -13.42
C PRO A 217 -4.45 9.83 -13.37
N SER A 218 -3.12 9.77 -13.50
CA SER A 218 -2.35 8.53 -13.42
C SER A 218 -2.36 7.90 -12.01
N HIS A 219 -2.37 8.72 -10.95
CA HIS A 219 -2.50 8.25 -9.56
C HIS A 219 -3.91 7.74 -9.25
N ARG A 220 -4.97 8.35 -9.85
CA ARG A 220 -6.34 7.82 -9.74
C ARG A 220 -6.43 6.41 -10.34
N VAL A 221 -5.88 6.23 -11.54
CA VAL A 221 -5.84 4.91 -12.19
C VAL A 221 -5.07 3.90 -11.33
N LEU A 222 -3.93 4.29 -10.74
CA LEU A 222 -3.19 3.43 -9.83
C LEU A 222 -4.01 3.06 -8.59
N LYS A 223 -4.67 4.03 -7.94
CA LYS A 223 -5.53 3.76 -6.79
C LYS A 223 -6.64 2.76 -7.14
N THR A 224 -7.34 2.97 -8.26
CA THR A 224 -8.37 2.04 -8.73
C THR A 224 -7.82 0.65 -9.00
N VAL A 225 -6.66 0.53 -9.67
CA VAL A 225 -6.00 -0.77 -9.88
C VAL A 225 -5.67 -1.44 -8.54
N LEU A 226 -5.14 -0.70 -7.57
CA LEU A 226 -4.86 -1.26 -6.25
C LEU A 226 -6.13 -1.74 -5.56
N GLU A 227 -7.20 -0.94 -5.55
CA GLU A 227 -8.48 -1.32 -4.96
C GLU A 227 -9.11 -2.56 -5.64
N THR A 228 -8.98 -2.67 -6.96
CA THR A 228 -9.51 -3.81 -7.75
C THR A 228 -8.72 -5.12 -7.53
N TYR A 229 -7.39 -5.08 -7.52
CA TYR A 229 -6.56 -6.30 -7.45
C TYR A 229 -5.92 -6.55 -6.08
N GLY A 230 -5.99 -5.60 -5.16
CA GLY A 230 -5.58 -5.79 -3.77
C GLY A 230 -6.62 -6.59 -2.99
N ARG A 231 -6.18 -7.18 -1.86
CA ARG A 231 -7.11 -7.69 -0.84
C ARG A 231 -6.94 -6.83 0.38
N TYR A 232 -7.51 -5.63 0.36
CA TYR A 232 -7.44 -4.73 1.50
C TYR A 232 -8.62 -4.95 2.42
N GLU A 233 -8.37 -4.86 3.72
CA GLU A 233 -9.39 -4.94 4.75
C GLU A 233 -9.44 -3.64 5.54
N LYS A 234 -10.59 -3.41 6.19
CA LYS A 234 -10.83 -2.23 7.03
C LYS A 234 -11.19 -2.64 8.46
N ILE A 235 -10.57 -1.97 9.43
CA ILE A 235 -10.83 -2.13 10.86
C ILE A 235 -10.77 -0.76 11.55
N ALA A 236 -11.66 -0.49 12.50
CA ALA A 236 -11.57 0.72 13.31
C ALA A 236 -11.10 0.38 14.73
N LEU A 237 -10.03 1.05 15.17
CA LEU A 237 -9.32 0.75 16.41
C LEU A 237 -9.30 1.99 17.32
N GLY A 238 -9.86 1.87 18.53
CA GLY A 238 -9.83 2.92 19.54
C GLY A 238 -9.02 2.51 20.75
N CYS A 239 -8.01 3.30 21.12
CA CYS A 239 -7.16 3.02 22.29
C CYS A 239 -6.67 4.30 23.00
N GLY A 240 -7.46 5.37 22.94
CA GLY A 240 -7.12 6.65 23.57
C GLY A 240 -7.23 7.80 22.57
N CYS A 241 -6.33 8.79 22.71
CA CYS A 241 -6.27 9.91 21.78
C CYS A 241 -5.83 9.44 20.40
N PHE A 242 -6.71 9.55 19.40
CA PHE A 242 -6.48 9.04 18.05
C PHE A 242 -5.27 9.64 17.31
N TRP A 243 -4.72 10.78 17.74
CA TRP A 243 -3.56 11.43 17.08
C TRP A 243 -2.30 10.58 17.22
N HIS A 244 -2.03 10.10 18.42
CA HIS A 244 -0.89 9.23 18.68
C HIS A 244 -1.12 7.83 18.11
N VAL A 245 -2.36 7.37 18.14
CA VAL A 245 -2.73 6.05 17.61
C VAL A 245 -2.55 6.02 16.09
N GLU A 246 -3.03 7.04 15.40
CA GLU A 246 -2.87 7.18 13.96
C GLU A 246 -1.38 7.27 13.59
N ALA A 247 -0.61 8.12 14.26
CA ALA A 247 0.82 8.27 13.99
C ALA A 247 1.59 6.95 14.13
N ALA A 248 1.27 6.14 15.14
CA ALA A 248 1.88 4.83 15.31
C ALA A 248 1.41 3.85 14.22
N LEU A 249 0.11 3.69 14.00
CA LEU A 249 -0.42 2.72 13.03
C LEU A 249 0.02 3.01 11.59
N ARG A 250 0.18 4.28 11.21
CA ARG A 250 0.70 4.67 9.89
C ARG A 250 2.13 4.21 9.63
N ASN A 251 2.90 3.95 10.69
CA ASN A 251 4.27 3.44 10.62
C ASN A 251 4.34 1.90 10.65
N LEU A 252 3.21 1.19 10.76
CA LEU A 252 3.19 -0.27 10.76
C LEU A 252 3.16 -0.80 9.31
N GLN A 253 4.14 -1.62 8.95
CA GLN A 253 4.21 -2.22 7.62
C GLN A 253 2.94 -3.03 7.30
N GLY A 254 2.36 -2.75 6.13
CA GLY A 254 1.12 -3.36 5.66
C GLY A 254 -0.15 -2.55 5.99
N VAL A 255 -0.04 -1.52 6.84
CA VAL A 255 -1.07 -0.47 6.93
C VAL A 255 -0.91 0.46 5.73
N VAL A 256 -1.93 0.53 4.90
CA VAL A 256 -1.88 1.33 3.67
C VAL A 256 -2.52 2.70 3.83
N ALA A 257 -3.60 2.82 4.59
CA ALA A 257 -4.22 4.12 4.87
C ALA A 257 -4.82 4.17 6.27
N THR A 258 -4.94 5.38 6.80
CA THR A 258 -5.57 5.65 8.09
C THR A 258 -6.46 6.86 8.02
N GLU A 259 -7.51 6.87 8.84
CA GLU A 259 -8.36 8.04 9.03
C GLU A 259 -8.76 8.12 10.51
N THR A 260 -8.60 9.31 11.11
CA THR A 260 -9.16 9.57 12.44
C THR A 260 -10.67 9.76 12.33
N SER A 261 -11.43 9.04 13.16
CA SER A 261 -12.88 8.97 13.08
C SER A 261 -13.52 8.85 14.47
N TYR A 262 -14.84 8.96 14.53
CA TYR A 262 -15.68 8.76 15.72
C TYR A 262 -16.63 7.57 15.49
N ALA A 263 -16.61 6.56 16.36
CA ALA A 263 -17.39 5.33 16.15
C ALA A 263 -17.94 4.74 17.47
N GLY A 264 -18.90 3.83 17.35
CA GLY A 264 -19.46 3.06 18.48
C GLY A 264 -20.48 3.78 19.37
N GLY A 265 -20.81 5.05 19.05
CA GLY A 265 -21.83 5.85 19.72
C GLY A 265 -23.16 5.92 18.96
N HIS A 266 -24.01 6.86 19.35
CA HIS A 266 -25.37 7.02 18.79
C HIS A 266 -25.61 8.37 18.12
N THR A 267 -24.76 9.38 18.34
CA THR A 267 -24.93 10.71 17.74
C THR A 267 -24.46 10.70 16.30
N LYS A 268 -25.35 11.10 15.37
CA LYS A 268 -25.02 11.19 13.94
C LYS A 268 -24.06 12.33 13.66
N ALA A 269 -23.14 12.13 12.72
CA ALA A 269 -22.17 13.13 12.27
C ALA A 269 -21.62 13.99 13.44
N PRO A 270 -21.08 13.36 14.51
CA PRO A 270 -20.67 14.08 15.70
C PRO A 270 -19.47 14.96 15.37
N THR A 271 -19.44 16.17 15.93
CA THR A 271 -18.25 17.02 15.91
C THR A 271 -17.29 16.63 17.03
N TYR A 272 -16.01 16.97 16.89
CA TYR A 272 -15.02 16.80 17.96
C TYR A 272 -15.51 17.36 19.30
N LYS A 273 -16.14 18.56 19.25
CA LYS A 273 -16.69 19.23 20.43
C LYS A 273 -17.78 18.39 21.09
N ALA A 274 -18.72 17.87 20.30
CA ALA A 274 -19.80 17.03 20.81
C ALA A 274 -19.25 15.73 21.44
N VAL A 275 -18.24 15.11 20.83
CA VAL A 275 -17.58 13.91 21.40
C VAL A 275 -16.87 14.24 22.71
N CYS A 276 -16.20 15.39 22.79
CA CYS A 276 -15.54 15.84 24.02
C CYS A 276 -16.51 16.12 25.17
N GLU A 277 -17.74 16.54 24.88
CA GLU A 277 -18.81 16.73 25.87
C GLU A 277 -19.30 15.40 26.47
N GLY A 278 -19.03 14.26 25.82
CA GLY A 278 -19.24 12.91 26.37
C GLY A 278 -20.65 12.33 26.16
N ASN A 279 -21.58 13.10 25.58
CA ASN A 279 -22.98 12.69 25.41
C ASN A 279 -23.26 11.98 24.08
N THR A 280 -22.22 11.63 23.30
CA THR A 280 -22.40 11.02 21.97
C THR A 280 -22.27 9.50 21.98
N GLY A 281 -21.66 8.95 23.03
CA GLY A 281 -21.26 7.54 23.13
C GLY A 281 -20.10 7.14 22.21
N HIS A 282 -19.62 8.04 21.35
CA HIS A 282 -18.57 7.72 20.39
C HIS A 282 -17.19 7.66 21.05
N ALA A 283 -16.40 6.68 20.64
CA ALA A 283 -14.96 6.63 20.85
C ALA A 283 -14.23 7.40 19.74
N GLU A 284 -13.09 8.00 20.09
CA GLU A 284 -12.04 8.31 19.12
C GLU A 284 -11.45 6.98 18.63
N VAL A 285 -11.48 6.79 17.31
CA VAL A 285 -10.95 5.61 16.65
C VAL A 285 -10.09 6.01 15.46
N VAL A 286 -9.22 5.09 15.04
CA VAL A 286 -8.52 5.17 13.76
C VAL A 286 -9.09 4.09 12.85
N SER A 287 -9.73 4.49 11.75
CA SER A 287 -10.07 3.58 10.65
C SER A 287 -8.80 3.24 9.89
N VAL A 288 -8.42 1.97 9.89
CA VAL A 288 -7.21 1.44 9.26
C VAL A 288 -7.60 0.62 8.05
N VAL A 289 -7.01 0.94 6.90
CA VAL A 289 -7.00 0.09 5.72
C VAL A 289 -5.64 -0.60 5.66
N TYR A 290 -5.64 -1.93 5.59
CA TYR A 290 -4.42 -2.74 5.61
C TYR A 290 -4.50 -3.89 4.62
N ASP A 291 -3.34 -4.44 4.27
CA ASP A 291 -3.22 -5.62 3.43
C ASP A 291 -2.96 -6.87 4.28
N PRO A 292 -3.96 -7.73 4.55
CA PRO A 292 -3.80 -8.99 5.28
C PRO A 292 -2.69 -9.92 4.76
N GLN A 293 -2.23 -9.77 3.51
CA GLN A 293 -1.10 -10.55 2.99
C GLN A 293 0.26 -10.02 3.42
N LEU A 294 0.36 -8.73 3.78
CA LEU A 294 1.57 -8.11 4.34
C LEU A 294 1.51 -8.03 5.86
N LEU A 295 0.32 -7.77 6.39
CA LEU A 295 0.04 -7.62 7.82
C LEU A 295 -1.17 -8.48 8.19
N PRO A 296 -0.95 -9.72 8.65
CA PRO A 296 -2.04 -10.57 9.10
C PRO A 296 -2.90 -9.87 10.17
N THR A 297 -4.22 -10.06 10.10
CA THR A 297 -5.20 -9.41 10.98
C THR A 297 -4.89 -9.59 12.46
N ASN A 298 -4.48 -10.79 12.87
CA ASN A 298 -4.13 -11.07 14.25
C ASN A 298 -2.89 -10.27 14.71
N VAL A 299 -1.89 -10.09 13.83
CA VAL A 299 -0.70 -9.27 14.12
C VAL A 299 -1.07 -7.80 14.29
N LEU A 300 -1.95 -7.25 13.43
CA LEU A 300 -2.45 -5.88 13.59
C LEU A 300 -3.18 -5.69 14.93
N ILE A 301 -4.03 -6.66 15.31
CA ILE A 301 -4.80 -6.60 16.56
C ILE A 301 -3.89 -6.75 17.78
N ASP A 302 -2.88 -7.62 17.72
CA ASP A 302 -1.87 -7.75 18.77
C ASP A 302 -1.06 -6.46 18.93
N CYS A 303 -0.63 -5.83 17.83
CA CYS A 303 0.00 -4.52 17.85
C CYS A 303 -0.89 -3.49 18.54
N PHE A 304 -2.17 -3.40 18.14
CA PHE A 304 -3.16 -2.52 18.77
C PHE A 304 -3.30 -2.76 20.28
N LEU A 305 -3.42 -4.03 20.67
CA LEU A 305 -3.55 -4.44 22.05
C LEU A 305 -2.30 -4.01 22.84
N ALA A 306 -1.11 -4.19 22.28
CA ALA A 306 0.16 -3.79 22.89
C ALA A 306 0.33 -2.27 23.07
N MET A 307 -0.34 -1.41 22.29
CA MET A 307 -0.19 0.06 22.37
C MET A 307 -0.72 0.70 23.67
N HIS A 308 -1.62 0.01 24.36
CA HIS A 308 -2.39 0.59 25.47
C HIS A 308 -2.71 -0.46 26.52
N ASP A 309 -3.25 -0.03 27.67
CA ASP A 309 -3.80 -0.93 28.68
C ASP A 309 -5.29 -1.20 28.37
N PRO A 310 -5.66 -2.38 27.81
CA PRO A 310 -7.04 -2.72 27.47
C PRO A 310 -7.88 -3.09 28.69
N THR A 311 -7.30 -3.16 29.89
CA THR A 311 -8.04 -3.44 31.14
C THR A 311 -8.58 -2.16 31.77
N LYS A 312 -8.10 -1.00 31.29
CA LYS A 312 -8.39 0.31 31.89
C LYS A 312 -9.81 0.79 31.58
N VAL A 313 -10.67 0.68 32.58
CA VAL A 313 -12.04 1.20 32.57
C VAL A 313 -12.27 2.15 33.75
N ARG A 314 -13.18 3.12 33.58
CA ARG A 314 -13.69 3.99 34.66
C ARG A 314 -15.20 3.93 34.73
N ALA A 315 -15.78 4.28 35.88
CA ALA A 315 -17.24 4.41 36.02
C ALA A 315 -17.80 5.57 35.18
N HIS A 316 -17.06 6.68 35.08
CA HIS A 316 -17.44 7.89 34.34
C HIS A 316 -16.22 8.55 33.67
N GLY A 317 -16.50 9.49 32.75
CA GLY A 317 -15.50 10.30 32.07
C GLY A 317 -14.89 9.61 30.85
N LYS A 318 -13.68 10.03 30.45
CA LYS A 318 -13.17 9.71 29.11
C LYS A 318 -12.88 8.23 28.84
N HIS A 319 -12.67 7.43 29.88
CA HIS A 319 -12.49 5.99 29.78
C HIS A 319 -13.69 5.22 30.37
N ALA A 320 -14.88 5.85 30.39
CA ALA A 320 -16.09 5.17 30.80
C ALA A 320 -16.37 3.96 29.90
N LEU A 321 -16.83 2.87 30.50
CA LEU A 321 -17.28 1.70 29.74
C LEU A 321 -18.38 2.12 28.76
N ASP A 322 -18.33 1.60 27.54
CA ASP A 322 -19.31 1.80 26.43
C ASP A 322 -19.51 3.23 25.90
N THR A 323 -19.14 4.26 26.66
CA THR A 323 -19.48 5.66 26.39
C THR A 323 -18.29 6.59 26.37
N GLY A 324 -17.17 6.21 26.99
CA GLY A 324 -15.97 7.05 27.06
C GLY A 324 -15.32 7.21 25.68
N GLN A 325 -14.88 8.43 25.37
CA GLN A 325 -14.24 8.72 24.09
C GLN A 325 -12.85 8.08 23.91
N TYR A 326 -12.21 7.65 25.00
CA TYR A 326 -10.87 7.04 25.02
C TYR A 326 -10.93 5.56 25.44
N ARG A 327 -12.10 4.93 25.35
CA ARG A 327 -12.23 3.50 25.66
C ARG A 327 -11.49 2.64 24.63
N SER A 328 -11.05 1.47 25.06
CA SER A 328 -10.54 0.44 24.15
C SER A 328 -11.69 -0.12 23.32
N CYS A 329 -11.57 -0.12 21.99
CA CYS A 329 -12.59 -0.72 21.11
C CYS A 329 -12.05 -1.20 19.77
N ILE A 330 -12.73 -2.20 19.21
CA ILE A 330 -12.47 -2.79 17.89
C ILE A 330 -13.82 -2.89 17.15
N PHE A 331 -13.92 -2.23 16.01
CA PHE A 331 -15.10 -2.33 15.14
C PHE A 331 -14.70 -2.85 13.75
N VAL A 332 -15.43 -3.86 13.28
CA VAL A 332 -15.13 -4.60 12.03
C VAL A 332 -16.41 -4.80 11.21
N GLU A 333 -16.29 -4.96 9.90
CA GLU A 333 -17.45 -5.07 8.99
C GLU A 333 -17.74 -6.50 8.51
N ASN A 334 -16.88 -7.48 8.84
CA ASN A 334 -17.03 -8.86 8.41
C ASN A 334 -16.82 -9.86 9.58
N ASP A 335 -17.47 -11.03 9.45
CA ASP A 335 -17.47 -12.06 10.50
C ASP A 335 -16.11 -12.71 10.73
N GLU A 336 -15.25 -12.77 9.71
CA GLU A 336 -13.94 -13.41 9.82
C GLU A 336 -12.97 -12.56 10.64
N THR A 337 -12.85 -11.26 10.34
CA THR A 337 -12.09 -10.31 11.17
C THR A 337 -12.67 -10.25 12.59
N TYR A 338 -14.00 -10.34 12.76
CA TYR A 338 -14.62 -10.41 14.09
C TYR A 338 -14.23 -11.66 14.87
N ARG A 339 -14.19 -12.82 14.21
CA ARG A 339 -13.71 -14.08 14.80
C ARG A 339 -12.26 -13.97 15.24
N VAL A 340 -11.36 -13.52 14.36
CA VAL A 340 -9.94 -13.34 14.66
C VAL A 340 -9.73 -12.35 15.81
N ALA A 341 -10.47 -11.24 15.82
CA ALA A 341 -10.40 -10.25 16.89
C ALA A 341 -10.80 -10.81 18.25
N LYS A 342 -11.85 -11.63 18.32
CA LYS A 342 -12.22 -12.33 19.56
C LYS A 342 -11.13 -13.28 20.03
N GLU A 343 -10.52 -14.05 19.12
CA GLU A 343 -9.42 -14.96 19.46
C GLU A 343 -8.21 -14.21 20.04
N CYS A 344 -7.85 -13.06 19.46
CA CYS A 344 -6.76 -12.22 19.97
C CYS A 344 -7.10 -11.63 21.36
N LEU A 345 -8.36 -11.22 21.57
CA LEU A 345 -8.81 -10.73 22.88
C LEU A 345 -8.77 -11.82 23.95
N GLU A 346 -9.20 -13.04 23.64
CA GLU A 346 -9.14 -14.16 24.58
C GLU A 346 -7.68 -14.52 24.93
N ALA A 347 -6.79 -14.59 23.93
CA ALA A 347 -5.37 -14.82 24.16
C ALA A 347 -4.74 -13.72 25.03
N CYS A 348 -5.08 -12.46 24.78
CA CYS A 348 -4.62 -11.34 25.60
C CYS A 348 -5.20 -11.38 27.02
N ARG A 349 -6.46 -11.81 27.20
CA ARG A 349 -7.09 -11.98 28.52
C ARG A 349 -6.34 -13.04 29.34
N GLU A 350 -6.03 -14.17 28.71
CA GLU A 350 -5.26 -15.27 29.32
C GLU A 350 -3.85 -14.82 29.70
N GLN A 351 -3.14 -14.14 28.79
CA GLN A 351 -1.80 -13.62 29.04
C GLN A 351 -1.76 -12.63 30.21
N LEU A 352 -2.75 -11.74 30.32
CA LEU A 352 -2.81 -10.71 31.36
C LEU A 352 -3.40 -11.22 32.69
N GLY A 353 -4.10 -12.36 32.67
CA GLY A 353 -4.85 -12.86 33.84
C GLY A 353 -5.91 -11.86 34.34
N LYS A 354 -6.46 -11.02 33.45
CA LYS A 354 -7.38 -9.93 33.77
C LYS A 354 -8.46 -9.80 32.71
N GLU A 355 -9.67 -9.44 33.13
CA GLU A 355 -10.75 -9.07 32.22
C GLU A 355 -10.38 -7.84 31.39
N LEU A 356 -10.70 -7.91 30.09
CA LEU A 356 -10.50 -6.81 29.16
C LEU A 356 -11.74 -5.92 29.13
N SER A 357 -11.52 -4.60 28.98
CA SER A 357 -12.58 -3.60 28.80
C SER A 357 -12.83 -3.26 27.32
N THR A 358 -12.17 -3.97 26.41
CA THR A 358 -12.22 -3.71 24.97
C THR A 358 -13.59 -4.04 24.40
N ASP A 359 -14.29 -3.01 23.92
CA ASP A 359 -15.59 -3.11 23.24
C ASP A 359 -15.37 -3.61 21.81
N ILE A 360 -15.82 -4.83 21.50
CA ILE A 360 -15.70 -5.43 20.18
C ILE A 360 -17.07 -5.58 19.51
N ARG A 361 -17.23 -5.08 18.29
CA ARG A 361 -18.49 -5.21 17.53
C ARG A 361 -18.24 -5.55 16.06
N ASN A 362 -19.03 -6.49 15.55
CA ASN A 362 -19.26 -6.59 14.11
C ASN A 362 -20.37 -5.59 13.74
N VAL A 363 -20.09 -4.73 12.77
CA VAL A 363 -20.98 -3.71 12.23
C VAL A 363 -21.26 -4.02 10.76
N SER A 364 -21.74 -5.23 10.47
CA SER A 364 -22.07 -5.69 9.11
C SER A 364 -23.23 -4.92 8.47
N GLU A 365 -23.38 -5.00 7.14
CA GLU A 365 -24.42 -4.29 6.36
C GLU A 365 -25.83 -4.37 6.95
N LYS A 366 -26.24 -5.49 7.57
CA LYS A 366 -27.58 -5.63 8.16
C LYS A 366 -27.74 -4.80 9.44
N GLN A 367 -26.70 -4.72 10.27
CA GLN A 367 -26.67 -3.84 11.44
C GLN A 367 -26.42 -2.39 11.03
N GLN A 368 -25.62 -2.14 10.00
CA GLN A 368 -25.46 -0.81 9.39
C GLN A 368 -26.79 -0.32 8.84
N GLN A 369 -27.56 -1.14 8.14
CA GLN A 369 -28.86 -0.74 7.57
C GLN A 369 -29.85 -0.43 8.69
N GLN A 370 -29.88 -1.18 9.79
CA GLN A 370 -30.71 -0.86 10.96
C GLN A 370 -30.29 0.46 11.62
N ILE A 371 -28.98 0.73 11.72
CA ILE A 371 -28.45 2.00 12.24
C ILE A 371 -28.77 3.14 11.26
N ILE A 372 -28.57 2.96 9.95
CA ILE A 372 -28.84 3.93 8.88
C ILE A 372 -30.34 4.24 8.79
N ASP A 373 -31.20 3.23 8.85
CA ASP A 373 -32.66 3.37 8.82
C ASP A 373 -33.19 4.10 10.06
N ALA A 374 -32.60 3.82 11.23
CA ALA A 374 -32.83 4.59 12.45
C ALA A 374 -32.26 6.02 12.36
N THR A 375 -31.31 6.27 11.44
CA THR A 375 -30.53 7.51 11.39
C THR A 375 -30.70 8.37 10.12
N LYS A 376 -31.64 8.08 9.22
CA LYS A 376 -31.99 8.84 7.99
C LYS A 376 -31.35 10.25 7.84
N GLY A 377 -30.36 10.36 6.94
CA GLY A 377 -30.02 11.63 6.27
C GLY A 377 -28.65 12.28 6.53
N ALA A 378 -27.67 11.63 7.15
CA ALA A 378 -26.34 12.23 7.39
C ALA A 378 -25.25 11.59 6.51
N PHE A 379 -24.38 12.41 5.92
CA PHE A 379 -23.21 11.98 5.16
C PHE A 379 -22.18 11.31 6.09
N GLY A 380 -21.97 10.01 5.91
CA GLY A 380 -21.00 9.17 6.62
C GLY A 380 -21.38 7.68 6.50
N HIS A 381 -20.41 6.77 6.52
CA HIS A 381 -20.69 5.34 6.65
C HIS A 381 -21.29 5.15 8.05
N GLY A 382 -22.58 4.85 8.17
CA GLY A 382 -23.46 5.17 9.32
C GLY A 382 -23.05 4.75 10.75
N TRP A 383 -21.91 4.09 10.93
CA TRP A 383 -21.33 3.67 12.21
C TRP A 383 -19.97 4.32 12.54
N CYS A 384 -19.27 4.90 11.55
CA CYS A 384 -17.95 5.52 11.67
C CYS A 384 -17.92 6.88 10.95
N TRP A 385 -17.68 7.95 11.70
CA TRP A 385 -17.74 9.32 11.19
C TRP A 385 -16.35 9.93 11.11
N LYS A 386 -15.89 10.31 9.92
CA LYS A 386 -14.60 11.00 9.73
C LYS A 386 -14.51 12.23 10.65
N ALA A 387 -13.40 12.35 11.38
CA ALA A 387 -13.10 13.53 12.18
C ALA A 387 -12.70 14.71 11.28
N GLU A 388 -12.84 15.93 11.78
CA GLU A 388 -12.53 17.14 11.01
C GLU A 388 -11.06 17.14 10.51
N ASP A 389 -10.79 17.71 9.33
CA ASP A 389 -9.47 17.66 8.65
C ASP A 389 -8.28 18.04 9.54
N ARG A 390 -8.48 18.94 10.51
CA ARG A 390 -7.47 19.36 11.49
C ARG A 390 -7.00 18.24 12.44
N HIS A 391 -7.73 17.12 12.52
CA HIS A 391 -7.38 15.92 13.28
C HIS A 391 -6.62 14.89 12.45
N GLN A 392 -6.85 14.86 11.12
CA GLN A 392 -6.19 13.90 10.23
C GLN A 392 -4.68 14.13 10.21
N ARG A 393 -3.88 13.11 10.51
CA ARG A 393 -2.40 13.17 10.54
C ARG A 393 -1.87 14.31 11.38
N HIS A 394 -2.52 14.58 12.51
CA HIS A 394 -2.22 15.72 13.36
C HIS A 394 -0.75 15.76 13.80
N ASP A 395 -0.24 14.65 14.32
CA ASP A 395 1.13 14.53 14.83
C ASP A 395 2.17 14.67 13.72
N GLU A 396 1.92 14.11 12.53
CA GLU A 396 2.80 14.27 11.36
C GLU A 396 2.93 15.75 10.98
N ARG A 397 1.82 16.48 10.94
CA ARG A 397 1.80 17.91 10.56
C ARG A 397 2.51 18.81 11.56
N ILE A 398 2.43 18.50 12.86
CA ILE A 398 3.02 19.34 13.91
C ILE A 398 4.49 19.00 14.16
N ARG A 399 4.84 17.71 14.19
CA ARG A 399 6.20 17.27 14.54
C ARG A 399 7.14 17.22 13.34
N GLY A 400 6.62 17.27 12.11
CA GLY A 400 7.42 17.13 10.89
C GLY A 400 8.11 15.78 10.77
N ALA A 401 7.56 14.74 11.42
CA ALA A 401 8.20 13.44 11.50
C ALA A 401 8.29 12.80 10.10
N ALA A 402 9.50 12.38 9.71
CA ALA A 402 9.66 11.45 8.61
C ALA A 402 8.95 10.14 9.03
N SER A 403 7.88 9.78 8.34
CA SER A 403 7.24 8.47 8.54
C SER A 403 8.28 7.39 8.19
N ILE A 404 8.62 6.56 9.17
CA ILE A 404 9.44 5.37 8.96
C ILE A 404 8.47 4.20 9.03
N ILE A 405 8.44 3.37 7.98
CA ILE A 405 7.64 2.15 8.01
C ILE A 405 8.49 1.04 8.65
N LEU A 406 7.94 0.43 9.69
CA LEU A 406 8.57 -0.58 10.51
C LEU A 406 7.85 -1.93 10.35
N PRO A 407 8.58 -3.05 10.20
CA PRO A 407 8.03 -4.38 10.40
C PRO A 407 7.40 -4.51 11.80
N ALA A 408 6.43 -5.40 11.98
CA ALA A 408 5.67 -5.52 13.23
C ALA A 408 6.54 -5.66 14.49
N ILE A 409 7.66 -6.39 14.40
CA ILE A 409 8.59 -6.60 15.52
C ILE A 409 9.24 -5.28 15.96
N ASP A 410 9.79 -4.52 15.01
CA ASP A 410 10.46 -3.26 15.33
C ASP A 410 9.45 -2.16 15.69
N TRP A 411 8.26 -2.23 15.09
CA TRP A 411 7.14 -1.40 15.48
C TRP A 411 6.73 -1.63 16.94
N LEU A 412 6.70 -2.88 17.40
CA LEU A 412 6.37 -3.21 18.80
C LEU A 412 7.43 -2.71 19.78
N LYS A 413 8.72 -2.71 19.40
CA LYS A 413 9.78 -2.12 20.23
C LYS A 413 9.59 -0.61 20.40
N GLU A 414 9.14 0.07 19.35
CA GLU A 414 8.97 1.53 19.34
C GLU A 414 7.64 1.98 20.00
N TYR A 415 6.54 1.31 19.69
CA TYR A 415 5.18 1.75 20.05
C TYR A 415 4.47 0.82 21.05
N GLY A 416 4.96 -0.40 21.22
CA GLY A 416 4.40 -1.36 22.16
C GLY A 416 4.69 -0.94 23.60
N ARG A 417 3.71 -1.15 24.48
CA ARG A 417 3.83 -0.95 25.93
C ARG A 417 3.79 -2.27 26.70
N ARG A 418 3.64 -3.38 25.98
CA ARG A 418 3.70 -4.74 26.51
C ARG A 418 4.05 -5.75 25.42
N THR A 419 4.39 -6.95 25.83
CA THR A 419 4.54 -8.11 24.96
C THR A 419 3.19 -8.48 24.32
N PRO A 420 3.14 -8.74 23.00
CA PRO A 420 1.93 -9.21 22.31
C PRO A 420 1.51 -10.63 22.73
N SER A 421 0.26 -11.01 22.46
CA SER A 421 -0.35 -12.28 22.89
C SER A 421 -0.08 -13.47 21.99
N THR A 422 -0.04 -13.29 20.66
CA THR A 422 -0.02 -14.41 19.70
C THR A 422 1.23 -14.46 18.83
N ILE A 423 2.20 -13.57 19.03
CA ILE A 423 3.50 -13.57 18.32
C ILE A 423 4.48 -14.62 18.94
N GLY A 424 3.94 -15.68 19.56
CA GLY A 424 4.64 -16.76 20.27
C GLY A 424 4.73 -18.09 19.50
N GLY A 425 4.80 -18.05 18.16
CA GLY A 425 4.97 -19.26 17.33
C GLY A 425 6.15 -19.21 16.35
N SER A 426 6.58 -18.02 15.91
CA SER A 426 7.62 -17.86 14.88
C SER A 426 8.63 -16.73 15.14
N ILE A 427 8.46 -15.91 16.18
CA ILE A 427 9.26 -14.69 16.43
C ILE A 427 10.02 -14.73 17.78
N GLU A 428 9.74 -15.71 18.65
CA GLU A 428 10.38 -15.83 19.99
C GLU A 428 11.91 -15.86 19.99
N SER A 429 12.57 -16.16 18.86
CA SER A 429 14.04 -16.16 18.81
C SER A 429 14.70 -14.78 18.79
N SER A 430 13.96 -13.66 18.72
CA SER A 430 14.55 -12.33 18.48
C SER A 430 14.05 -11.15 19.34
N LEU A 431 13.30 -11.39 20.42
CA LEU A 431 12.78 -10.32 21.27
C LEU A 431 13.20 -10.52 22.74
N ASP A 432 14.43 -10.12 23.08
CA ASP A 432 14.77 -9.69 24.43
C ASP A 432 14.23 -8.26 24.60
N LEU A 433 13.03 -8.15 25.18
CA LEU A 433 12.49 -6.88 25.67
C LEU A 433 12.77 -6.85 27.18
N ASP A 434 13.94 -6.33 27.55
CA ASP A 434 14.33 -6.02 28.93
C ASP A 434 13.63 -4.76 29.47
#